data_AF-A0A6P1MGU5-F1
#
_entry.id   AF-A0A6P1MGU5-F1
#
_cell.length_a   1.000
_cell.length_b   1.000
_cell.length_c   1.000
_cell.angle_alpha   90.00
_cell.angle_beta   90.00
_cell.angle_gamma   90.00
#
_symmetry.space_group_name_H-M   'P 1'
#
loop_
_entity.id
_entity.type
_entity.pdbx_description
1 polymer ?
#
loop_
_entity_poly.entity_id
_entity_poly.type
_entity_poly.pdbx_seq_one_letter_code
_entity_poly.pdbx_strand_id
1 'polypeptide(L)'
;MKLIKHLLLTIIVMCTQSFGDLSITSDTTYWVPVTYGTNTPDAFADQQTGLVSGDLVGDENHAAFYTQFDDAGTADLTDGTIAFRARINSVKNESKMDFDYNLFVGMDANLDGALDLFLGIDNNPNGTGQLAIWFPGNGANTGPSTTTIVSPPTLTFDEVIGVNYYFTLIGAEIDPNASSYDVDGGGSTDAFISFSFNFNDIVSVLSSNGISIDQSTPINYVMATATQNNSLNMDLNGVNGGTDSTLTFSELGATSDTFSPDGVPEPAVVALLGTGGLVLMISRRMKQSKDRSLQQ
;
A
#
# COMPACT_ATOMS: atom_id res chain seq x y z
N MET A 1 -22.98 -64.26 14.22
CA MET A 1 -22.77 -63.06 13.36
C MET A 1 -22.76 -61.83 14.26
N LYS A 2 -21.58 -61.30 14.59
CA LYS A 2 -21.40 -60.13 15.46
C LYS A 2 -21.23 -58.89 14.59
N LEU A 3 -22.14 -57.93 14.73
CA LEU A 3 -22.13 -56.62 14.08
C LEU A 3 -21.31 -55.65 14.97
N ILE A 4 -20.07 -55.34 14.57
CA ILE A 4 -19.26 -54.32 15.26
C ILE A 4 -19.41 -53.00 14.49
N LYS A 5 -20.23 -52.12 15.06
CA LYS A 5 -20.43 -50.72 14.67
C LYS A 5 -19.10 -49.97 14.78
N HIS A 6 -18.57 -49.47 13.68
CA HIS A 6 -17.50 -48.48 13.71
C HIS A 6 -18.12 -47.09 13.87
N LEU A 7 -17.97 -46.53 15.06
CA LEU A 7 -18.29 -45.15 15.40
C LEU A 7 -17.24 -44.25 14.73
N LEU A 8 -17.60 -43.61 13.63
CA LEU A 8 -16.76 -42.61 12.96
C LEU A 8 -16.90 -41.28 13.73
N LEU A 9 -15.98 -41.04 14.67
CA LEU A 9 -15.88 -39.77 15.38
C LEU A 9 -15.25 -38.74 14.43
N THR A 10 -16.06 -37.89 13.82
CA THR A 10 -15.59 -36.77 13.01
C THR A 10 -15.21 -35.63 13.95
N ILE A 11 -13.91 -35.46 14.18
CA ILE A 11 -13.36 -34.29 14.89
C ILE A 11 -13.38 -33.14 13.88
N ILE A 12 -14.36 -32.24 14.01
CA ILE A 12 -14.31 -30.92 13.36
C ILE A 12 -13.33 -30.08 14.19
N VAL A 13 -12.07 -30.04 13.75
CA VAL A 13 -11.13 -29.01 14.23
C VAL A 13 -11.59 -27.70 13.60
N MET A 14 -12.34 -26.90 14.35
CA MET A 14 -12.50 -25.49 14.02
C MET A 14 -11.14 -24.84 14.26
N CYS A 15 -10.34 -24.75 13.20
CA CYS A 15 -9.15 -23.92 13.19
C CYS A 15 -9.65 -22.48 13.17
N THR A 16 -9.64 -21.81 14.32
CA THR A 16 -9.72 -20.36 14.37
C THR A 16 -8.45 -19.85 13.73
N GLN A 17 -8.55 -19.36 12.49
CA GLN A 17 -7.43 -18.69 11.84
C GLN A 17 -7.21 -17.40 12.63
N SER A 18 -6.05 -17.26 13.26
CA SER A 18 -5.57 -15.97 13.73
C SER A 18 -5.05 -15.28 12.48
N PHE A 19 -5.81 -14.32 11.96
CA PHE A 19 -5.36 -13.46 10.88
C PHE A 19 -4.18 -12.61 11.38
N GLY A 20 -3.21 -12.37 10.51
CA GLY A 20 -2.10 -11.48 10.83
C GLY A 20 -2.60 -10.05 10.73
N ASP A 21 -2.64 -9.35 11.86
CA ASP A 21 -2.95 -7.93 11.96
C ASP A 21 -2.08 -7.12 10.98
N LEU A 22 -2.69 -6.16 10.28
CA LEU A 22 -1.96 -5.25 9.40
C LEU A 22 -0.85 -4.56 10.20
N SER A 23 0.37 -4.60 9.66
CA SER A 23 1.52 -3.94 10.28
C SER A 23 2.20 -3.05 9.27
N ILE A 24 2.14 -1.73 9.51
CA ILE A 24 2.82 -0.76 8.64
C ILE A 24 4.35 -0.88 8.68
N THR A 25 4.90 -1.59 9.68
CA THR A 25 6.33 -1.87 9.83
C THR A 25 6.74 -3.21 9.21
N SER A 26 5.81 -3.98 8.65
CA SER A 26 6.10 -5.28 8.04
C SER A 26 6.99 -5.16 6.81
N ASP A 27 7.69 -6.23 6.47
CA ASP A 27 8.49 -6.28 5.25
C ASP A 27 7.62 -6.34 3.98
N THR A 28 8.20 -6.04 2.82
CA THR A 28 7.49 -5.95 1.53
C THR A 28 6.75 -7.23 1.10
N THR A 29 7.03 -8.40 1.69
CA THR A 29 6.31 -9.65 1.34
C THR A 29 4.84 -9.64 1.74
N TYR A 30 4.48 -8.77 2.67
CA TYR A 30 3.09 -8.59 3.10
C TYR A 30 2.37 -7.50 2.31
N TRP A 31 3.09 -6.72 1.51
CA TRP A 31 2.54 -5.58 0.77
C TRP A 31 2.22 -5.96 -0.67
N VAL A 32 1.14 -5.38 -1.19
CA VAL A 32 0.77 -5.56 -2.60
C VAL A 32 1.32 -4.37 -3.39
N PRO A 33 2.19 -4.59 -4.38
CA PRO A 33 2.61 -3.55 -5.31
C PRO A 33 1.40 -2.97 -6.05
N VAL A 34 1.31 -1.64 -6.09
CA VAL A 34 0.33 -0.95 -6.93
C VAL A 34 0.96 -0.73 -8.30
N THR A 35 0.39 -1.38 -9.31
CA THR A 35 0.87 -1.33 -10.69
C THR A 35 0.16 -0.25 -11.50
N TYR A 36 0.80 0.22 -12.56
CA TYR A 36 0.30 1.28 -13.44
C TYR A 36 0.34 0.78 -14.89
N GLY A 37 -0.72 0.13 -15.39
CA GLY A 37 -0.84 -0.24 -16.81
C GLY A 37 0.42 -0.82 -17.45
N THR A 38 0.84 -0.29 -18.61
CA THR A 38 2.06 -0.74 -19.32
C THR A 38 3.36 -0.13 -18.78
N ASN A 39 3.30 0.62 -17.67
CA ASN A 39 4.42 1.34 -17.09
C ASN A 39 4.78 0.73 -15.73
N THR A 40 5.75 -0.17 -15.71
CA THR A 40 6.67 -0.24 -14.57
C THR A 40 7.99 0.36 -15.07
N PRO A 41 8.65 1.32 -14.40
CA PRO A 41 8.44 1.93 -13.08
C PRO A 41 8.51 3.48 -13.11
N ASP A 42 8.48 4.14 -11.95
CA ASP A 42 8.84 5.56 -11.86
C ASP A 42 10.26 5.81 -12.38
N ALA A 43 10.45 6.82 -13.22
CA ALA A 43 11.71 7.02 -13.90
C ALA A 43 12.65 7.83 -13.02
N PHE A 44 13.81 7.26 -12.67
CA PHE A 44 14.83 7.96 -11.89
C PHE A 44 15.07 9.40 -12.33
N ALA A 45 15.07 10.33 -11.37
CA ALA A 45 15.45 11.73 -11.55
C ALA A 45 14.55 12.53 -12.52
N ASP A 46 13.25 12.33 -12.43
CA ASP A 46 12.23 13.08 -13.16
C ASP A 46 11.55 14.19 -12.34
N GLN A 47 12.01 14.37 -11.09
CA GLN A 47 11.64 15.51 -10.25
C GLN A 47 11.65 16.84 -11.00
N GLN A 48 10.67 17.68 -10.70
CA GLN A 48 10.59 19.01 -11.32
C GLN A 48 11.23 20.12 -10.48
N THR A 49 11.43 19.89 -9.18
CA THR A 49 11.88 20.94 -8.24
C THR A 49 13.40 21.10 -8.16
N GLY A 50 14.16 20.13 -8.68
CA GLY A 50 15.61 20.08 -8.53
C GLY A 50 16.09 19.66 -7.12
N LEU A 51 15.19 19.22 -6.25
CA LEU A 51 15.48 18.75 -4.88
C LEU A 51 15.47 17.23 -4.82
N VAL A 52 16.65 16.60 -4.90
CA VAL A 52 16.87 15.14 -4.87
C VAL A 52 16.40 14.38 -3.62
N SER A 53 15.59 14.98 -2.75
CA SER A 53 15.00 14.27 -1.61
C SER A 53 13.49 14.31 -1.77
N GLY A 54 12.86 13.14 -1.73
CA GLY A 54 11.41 13.00 -1.90
C GLY A 54 10.97 12.61 -3.32
N ASP A 55 11.92 12.16 -4.15
CA ASP A 55 11.63 11.47 -5.43
C ASP A 55 11.06 10.10 -5.11
N LEU A 56 9.98 9.72 -5.76
CA LEU A 56 9.48 8.35 -5.74
C LEU A 56 10.39 7.52 -6.64
N VAL A 57 10.74 6.32 -6.17
CA VAL A 57 11.69 5.47 -6.91
C VAL A 57 11.19 4.06 -7.02
N GLY A 58 11.27 3.51 -8.22
CA GLY A 58 10.97 2.12 -8.50
C GLY A 58 11.76 1.62 -9.70
N ASP A 59 11.80 0.30 -9.87
CA ASP A 59 12.24 -0.35 -11.10
C ASP A 59 11.28 -1.51 -11.49
N GLU A 60 11.62 -2.29 -12.53
CA GLU A 60 10.83 -3.46 -12.95
C GLU A 60 10.67 -4.52 -11.84
N ASN A 61 11.58 -4.53 -10.86
CA ASN A 61 11.65 -5.49 -9.76
C ASN A 61 11.26 -4.88 -8.40
N HIS A 62 11.23 -3.55 -8.27
CA HIS A 62 10.94 -2.83 -7.04
C HIS A 62 9.85 -1.79 -7.32
N ALA A 63 8.65 -1.98 -6.79
CA ALA A 63 7.60 -0.98 -6.96
C ALA A 63 7.90 0.29 -6.15
N ALA A 64 7.48 1.44 -6.69
CA ALA A 64 7.52 2.69 -5.95
C ALA A 64 6.34 2.83 -4.96
N PHE A 65 5.22 2.16 -5.24
CA PHE A 65 4.00 2.25 -4.45
C PHE A 65 3.44 0.88 -4.10
N TYR A 66 3.05 0.72 -2.84
CA TYR A 66 2.40 -0.46 -2.30
C TYR A 66 1.19 -0.11 -1.45
N THR A 67 0.31 -1.09 -1.28
CA THR A 67 -0.89 -0.98 -0.45
C THR A 67 -1.13 -2.27 0.34
N GLN A 68 -1.87 -2.14 1.45
CA GLN A 68 -2.41 -3.23 2.25
C GLN A 68 -3.82 -2.87 2.74
N PHE A 69 -4.62 -3.88 3.00
CA PHE A 69 -5.93 -3.74 3.63
C PHE A 69 -6.14 -4.87 4.64
N ASP A 70 -6.84 -4.54 5.71
CA ASP A 70 -7.28 -5.48 6.75
C ASP A 70 -8.72 -5.11 7.14
N ASP A 71 -9.64 -6.06 7.00
CA ASP A 71 -11.08 -5.91 7.28
C ASP A 71 -11.41 -5.99 8.78
N ALA A 72 -10.38 -5.96 9.64
CA ALA A 72 -10.46 -6.14 11.08
C ALA A 72 -11.12 -7.48 11.50
N GLY A 73 -11.24 -8.43 10.57
CA GLY A 73 -11.90 -9.71 10.76
C GLY A 73 -13.40 -9.59 11.04
N THR A 74 -14.06 -8.51 10.60
CA THR A 74 -15.50 -8.29 10.83
C THR A 74 -16.34 -8.59 9.59
N ALA A 75 -17.66 -8.47 9.74
CA ALA A 75 -18.61 -8.63 8.62
C ALA A 75 -19.10 -7.29 8.07
N ASP A 76 -18.66 -6.18 8.68
CA ASP A 76 -18.86 -4.85 8.11
C ASP A 76 -17.93 -4.73 6.89
N LEU A 77 -18.39 -4.05 5.85
CA LEU A 77 -17.63 -3.86 4.61
C LEU A 77 -17.03 -2.45 4.51
N THR A 78 -17.27 -1.63 5.54
CA THR A 78 -16.89 -0.22 5.60
C THR A 78 -15.94 0.08 6.75
N ASP A 79 -15.50 -0.95 7.49
CA ASP A 79 -14.48 -0.85 8.53
C ASP A 79 -13.13 -1.39 8.06
N GLY A 80 -12.21 -1.59 9.01
CA GLY A 80 -10.86 -2.02 8.71
C GLY A 80 -9.86 -0.87 8.58
N THR A 81 -8.66 -1.25 8.14
CA THR A 81 -7.51 -0.35 7.97
C THR A 81 -6.97 -0.50 6.56
N ILE A 82 -6.80 0.63 5.88
CA ILE A 82 -6.05 0.70 4.62
C ILE A 82 -4.69 1.33 4.89
N ALA A 83 -3.64 0.76 4.32
CA ALA A 83 -2.29 1.27 4.45
C ALA A 83 -1.61 1.43 3.11
N PHE A 84 -0.73 2.40 3.04
CA PHE A 84 0.02 2.78 1.86
C PHE A 84 1.49 2.83 2.20
N ARG A 85 2.33 2.48 1.24
CA ARG A 85 3.78 2.56 1.37
C ARG A 85 4.39 3.10 0.09
N ALA A 86 5.20 4.15 0.22
CA ALA A 86 5.98 4.72 -0.86
C ALA A 86 7.47 4.43 -0.66
N ARG A 87 8.14 4.02 -1.73
CA ARG A 87 9.60 4.00 -1.82
C ARG A 87 10.05 5.36 -2.30
N ILE A 88 10.94 5.99 -1.54
CA ILE A 88 11.53 7.28 -1.88
C ILE A 88 13.05 7.17 -1.96
N ASN A 89 13.64 8.02 -2.80
CA ASN A 89 15.08 8.14 -2.88
C ASN A 89 15.69 8.72 -1.61
N SER A 90 17.02 8.72 -1.60
CA SER A 90 17.86 9.09 -0.46
C SER A 90 17.32 10.23 0.42
N VAL A 91 17.33 9.97 1.73
CA VAL A 91 17.09 11.03 2.72
C VAL A 91 18.27 11.98 2.74
N LYS A 92 17.99 13.29 2.71
CA LYS A 92 18.97 14.37 2.86
C LYS A 92 19.87 14.21 4.09
N ASN A 93 19.39 13.47 5.09
CA ASN A 93 20.13 13.14 6.30
C ASN A 93 19.70 11.78 6.85
N GLU A 94 20.46 10.72 6.54
CA GLU A 94 20.23 9.36 7.09
C GLU A 94 20.23 9.30 8.64
N SER A 95 20.76 10.33 9.33
CA SER A 95 20.71 10.42 10.80
C SER A 95 19.40 11.02 11.32
N LYS A 96 18.60 11.65 10.46
CA LYS A 96 17.25 12.12 10.74
C LYS A 96 16.30 11.29 9.87
N MET A 97 15.81 10.20 10.44
CA MET A 97 14.80 9.31 9.85
C MET A 97 13.47 10.06 9.71
N ASP A 98 13.42 11.02 8.80
CA ASP A 98 12.36 12.01 8.68
C ASP A 98 12.06 12.34 7.22
N PHE A 99 10.81 12.71 6.96
CA PHE A 99 10.32 13.09 5.64
C PHE A 99 9.75 14.51 5.72
N ASP A 100 10.44 15.45 5.06
CA ASP A 100 10.17 16.90 5.15
C ASP A 100 9.22 17.41 4.03
N TYR A 101 8.42 16.54 3.42
CA TYR A 101 7.55 16.87 2.28
C TYR A 101 6.15 16.31 2.45
N ASN A 102 5.27 16.65 1.52
CA ASN A 102 3.97 16.04 1.44
C ASN A 102 4.03 14.82 0.52
N LEU A 103 3.29 13.78 0.91
CA LEU A 103 3.03 12.62 0.07
C LEU A 103 1.51 12.48 -0.04
N PHE A 104 1.02 12.44 -1.27
CA PHE A 104 -0.40 12.31 -1.57
C PHE A 104 -0.68 11.01 -2.31
N VAL A 105 -1.77 10.38 -1.91
CA VAL A 105 -2.49 9.36 -2.68
C VAL A 105 -3.83 9.97 -3.06
N GLY A 106 -4.00 10.28 -4.33
CA GLY A 106 -5.28 10.62 -4.93
C GLY A 106 -6.08 9.34 -5.19
N MET A 107 -7.38 9.37 -4.89
CA MET A 107 -8.31 8.27 -5.17
C MET A 107 -9.33 8.72 -6.20
N ASP A 108 -9.49 7.95 -7.27
CA ASP A 108 -10.67 7.96 -8.14
C ASP A 108 -11.53 6.76 -7.71
N ALA A 109 -12.53 7.05 -6.90
CA ALA A 109 -13.38 6.07 -6.23
C ALA A 109 -14.67 5.76 -7.02
N ASN A 110 -14.99 6.60 -8.00
CA ASN A 110 -16.16 6.44 -8.86
C ASN A 110 -15.80 6.01 -10.30
N LEU A 111 -14.51 5.98 -10.63
CA LEU A 111 -13.90 5.60 -11.91
C LEU A 111 -14.25 6.55 -13.07
N ASP A 112 -14.44 7.84 -12.80
CA ASP A 112 -14.72 8.87 -13.82
C ASP A 112 -13.46 9.55 -14.36
N GLY A 113 -12.28 9.18 -13.84
CA GLY A 113 -10.98 9.72 -14.21
C GLY A 113 -10.59 11.01 -13.47
N ALA A 114 -11.45 11.53 -12.59
CA ALA A 114 -11.14 12.61 -11.67
C ALA A 114 -10.85 12.08 -10.25
N LEU A 115 -9.95 12.76 -9.54
CA LEU A 115 -9.65 12.41 -8.16
C LEU A 115 -10.75 12.93 -7.22
N ASP A 116 -11.41 12.00 -6.52
CA ASP A 116 -12.50 12.22 -5.57
C ASP A 116 -12.02 12.54 -4.15
N LEU A 117 -10.79 12.13 -3.83
CA LEU A 117 -10.19 12.28 -2.50
C LEU A 117 -8.66 12.36 -2.59
N PHE A 118 -8.05 13.09 -1.66
CA PHE A 118 -6.61 12.99 -1.41
C PHE A 118 -6.40 12.54 0.03
N LEU A 119 -5.43 11.67 0.25
CA LEU A 119 -4.99 11.22 1.56
C LEU A 119 -3.48 11.13 1.61
N GLY A 120 -2.89 11.22 2.79
CA GLY A 120 -1.45 11.05 2.93
C GLY A 120 -0.84 11.87 4.04
N ILE A 121 0.39 12.31 3.82
CA ILE A 121 1.27 12.93 4.82
C ILE A 121 1.42 14.41 4.51
N ASP A 122 1.27 15.24 5.54
CA ASP A 122 1.42 16.70 5.51
C ASP A 122 2.60 17.12 6.40
N ASN A 123 3.81 16.85 5.90
CA ASN A 123 5.07 17.18 6.58
C ASN A 123 5.76 18.38 5.92
N ASN A 124 4.97 19.30 5.36
CA ASN A 124 5.47 20.59 4.89
C ASN A 124 6.46 21.18 5.91
N PRO A 125 7.61 21.73 5.49
CA PRO A 125 8.66 22.22 6.40
C PRO A 125 8.21 23.26 7.46
N ASN A 126 7.01 23.81 7.32
CA ASN A 126 6.40 24.76 8.27
C ASN A 126 5.19 24.18 9.05
N GLY A 127 4.88 22.90 8.84
CA GLY A 127 3.77 22.17 9.47
C GLY A 127 4.18 21.43 10.74
N THR A 128 3.22 20.71 11.34
CA THR A 128 3.41 19.95 12.59
C THR A 128 3.69 18.46 12.39
N GLY A 129 3.71 17.98 11.15
CA GLY A 129 3.80 16.57 10.81
C GLY A 129 2.50 15.83 11.14
N GLN A 130 1.73 15.45 10.13
CA GLN A 130 0.41 14.86 10.35
C GLN A 130 -0.02 14.01 9.16
N LEU A 131 -0.86 13.00 9.42
CA LEU A 131 -1.65 12.36 8.37
C LEU A 131 -2.90 13.19 8.12
N ALA A 132 -3.38 13.22 6.89
CA ALA A 132 -4.55 14.01 6.55
C ALA A 132 -5.34 13.44 5.37
N ILE A 133 -6.61 13.87 5.31
CA ILE A 133 -7.56 13.60 4.24
C ILE A 133 -8.09 14.94 3.75
N TRP A 134 -8.10 15.14 2.44
CA TRP A 134 -8.56 16.36 1.79
C TRP A 134 -9.59 16.06 0.72
N PHE A 135 -10.55 16.97 0.57
CA PHE A 135 -11.36 17.02 -0.63
C PHE A 135 -10.58 17.60 -1.82
N PRO A 136 -10.93 17.18 -3.04
CA PRO A 136 -10.58 17.94 -4.24
C PRO A 136 -11.17 19.35 -4.14
N GLY A 137 -10.41 20.31 -4.65
CA GLY A 137 -10.85 21.69 -4.86
C GLY A 137 -11.70 21.84 -6.12
N ASN A 138 -11.83 23.07 -6.61
CA ASN A 138 -12.69 23.42 -7.76
C ASN A 138 -12.11 23.03 -9.13
N GLY A 139 -10.89 22.48 -9.19
CA GLY A 139 -10.27 21.98 -10.40
C GLY A 139 -11.01 20.78 -10.98
N ALA A 140 -10.67 20.42 -12.22
CA ALA A 140 -11.21 19.20 -12.82
C ALA A 140 -10.61 17.94 -12.17
N ASN A 141 -9.39 18.03 -11.63
CA ASN A 141 -8.65 16.93 -11.00
C ASN A 141 -8.50 15.67 -11.88
N THR A 142 -8.56 15.82 -13.21
CA THR A 142 -8.38 14.73 -14.18
C THR A 142 -6.92 14.58 -14.63
N GLY A 143 -6.05 15.51 -14.23
CA GLY A 143 -4.63 15.51 -14.57
C GLY A 143 -3.86 16.57 -13.78
N PRO A 144 -2.52 16.52 -13.81
CA PRO A 144 -1.67 17.27 -12.88
C PRO A 144 -1.91 18.78 -12.87
N SER A 145 -1.95 19.42 -14.04
CA SER A 145 -2.20 20.87 -14.17
C SER A 145 -3.63 21.32 -13.82
N THR A 146 -4.55 20.37 -13.64
CA THR A 146 -5.95 20.63 -13.26
C THR A 146 -6.25 20.27 -11.80
N THR A 147 -5.27 19.72 -11.10
CA THR A 147 -5.40 19.31 -9.70
C THR A 147 -5.45 20.52 -8.79
N THR A 148 -6.44 20.51 -7.91
CA THR A 148 -6.56 21.46 -6.81
C THR A 148 -6.96 20.69 -5.57
N ILE A 149 -6.36 21.01 -4.43
CA ILE A 149 -6.64 20.35 -3.15
C ILE A 149 -7.16 21.41 -2.18
N VAL A 150 -8.26 21.12 -1.48
CA VAL A 150 -8.80 22.02 -0.46
C VAL A 150 -7.77 22.19 0.66
N SER A 151 -7.62 23.40 1.20
CA SER A 151 -6.78 23.66 2.37
C SER A 151 -7.54 24.58 3.34
N PRO A 152 -7.63 24.26 4.65
CA PRO A 152 -6.96 23.15 5.35
C PRO A 152 -7.54 21.75 5.05
N PRO A 153 -6.89 20.66 5.51
CA PRO A 153 -7.43 19.31 5.41
C PRO A 153 -8.82 19.14 6.02
N THR A 154 -9.59 18.20 5.46
CA THR A 154 -10.92 17.82 5.96
C THR A 154 -10.80 17.06 7.28
N LEU A 155 -9.85 16.11 7.36
CA LEU A 155 -9.49 15.38 8.57
C LEU A 155 -7.97 15.38 8.74
N THR A 156 -7.53 15.38 10.00
CA THR A 156 -6.11 15.34 10.40
C THR A 156 -5.93 14.34 11.53
N PHE A 157 -4.81 13.64 11.53
CA PHE A 157 -4.44 12.65 12.54
C PHE A 157 -2.98 12.84 12.93
N ASP A 158 -2.68 12.68 14.21
CA ASP A 158 -1.30 12.69 14.69
C ASP A 158 -0.53 11.51 14.10
N GLU A 159 0.73 11.75 13.70
CA GLU A 159 1.66 10.69 13.35
C GLU A 159 2.11 9.95 14.61
N VAL A 160 1.80 8.65 14.66
CA VAL A 160 2.20 7.74 15.71
C VAL A 160 3.15 6.71 15.10
N ILE A 161 4.44 6.90 15.38
CA ILE A 161 5.52 6.09 14.82
C ILE A 161 5.30 4.60 15.13
N GLY A 162 5.30 3.78 14.08
CA GLY A 162 5.10 2.33 14.14
C GLY A 162 3.65 1.89 14.30
N VAL A 163 2.69 2.83 14.35
CA VAL A 163 1.25 2.54 14.44
C VAL A 163 0.53 2.95 13.17
N ASN A 164 0.51 4.24 12.84
CA ASN A 164 -0.13 4.78 11.62
C ASN A 164 0.85 5.53 10.71
N TYR A 165 2.09 5.75 11.15
CA TYR A 165 3.16 6.34 10.36
C TYR A 165 4.48 5.61 10.64
N TYR A 166 5.29 5.35 9.62
CA TYR A 166 6.58 4.71 9.78
C TYR A 166 7.54 5.07 8.65
N PHE A 167 8.67 5.67 9.02
CA PHE A 167 9.77 6.00 8.13
C PHE A 167 10.95 5.07 8.40
N THR A 168 11.45 4.37 7.40
CA THR A 168 12.58 3.44 7.57
C THR A 168 13.50 3.39 6.35
N LEU A 169 14.80 3.21 6.58
CA LEU A 169 15.74 2.90 5.51
C LEU A 169 15.51 1.46 5.04
N ILE A 170 15.66 1.25 3.74
CA ILE A 170 15.44 -0.07 3.16
C ILE A 170 16.66 -0.95 3.43
N GLY A 171 16.39 -2.18 3.87
CA GLY A 171 17.40 -3.21 4.08
C GLY A 171 16.77 -4.59 4.03
N ALA A 172 17.58 -5.63 4.24
CA ALA A 172 17.15 -7.02 4.08
C ALA A 172 15.96 -7.43 4.97
N GLU A 173 15.75 -6.75 6.09
CA GLU A 173 14.63 -7.00 6.99
C GLU A 173 13.34 -6.33 6.52
N ILE A 174 13.42 -5.26 5.74
CA ILE A 174 12.27 -4.48 5.27
C ILE A 174 11.90 -4.83 3.83
N ASP A 175 12.89 -5.11 2.98
CA ASP A 175 12.69 -5.58 1.61
C ASP A 175 13.56 -6.82 1.34
N PRO A 176 13.16 -8.01 1.83
CA PRO A 176 13.97 -9.22 1.78
C PRO A 176 14.20 -9.74 0.35
N ASN A 177 13.38 -9.31 -0.61
CA ASN A 177 13.49 -9.72 -2.00
C ASN A 177 14.28 -8.73 -2.86
N ALA A 178 14.65 -7.57 -2.31
CA ALA A 178 15.37 -6.56 -3.07
C ALA A 178 16.80 -7.00 -3.39
N SER A 179 17.19 -6.79 -4.65
CA SER A 179 18.58 -6.98 -5.08
C SER A 179 19.44 -5.73 -4.90
N SER A 180 18.80 -4.56 -4.76
CA SER A 180 19.44 -3.27 -4.42
C SER A 180 18.57 -2.52 -3.42
N TYR A 181 19.19 -1.81 -2.48
CA TYR A 181 18.50 -0.88 -1.58
C TYR A 181 18.69 0.58 -1.99
N ASP A 182 19.43 0.82 -3.07
CA ASP A 182 19.66 2.09 -3.74
C ASP A 182 19.22 1.82 -5.19
N VAL A 183 17.92 1.96 -5.46
CA VAL A 183 17.33 1.56 -6.74
C VAL A 183 17.64 2.59 -7.81
N ASP A 184 17.77 3.87 -7.45
CA ASP A 184 18.15 4.96 -8.36
C ASP A 184 19.67 5.04 -8.65
N GLY A 185 20.49 4.35 -7.87
CA GLY A 185 21.94 4.40 -8.00
C GLY A 185 22.52 5.75 -7.56
N GLY A 186 21.78 6.49 -6.74
CA GLY A 186 22.14 7.80 -6.21
C GLY A 186 23.28 7.77 -5.19
N GLY A 187 23.69 6.59 -4.75
CA GLY A 187 24.81 6.37 -3.82
C GLY A 187 24.41 6.40 -2.35
N SER A 188 23.10 6.42 -2.07
CA SER A 188 22.52 6.36 -0.73
C SER A 188 21.35 5.39 -0.73
N THR A 189 21.11 4.76 0.42
CA THR A 189 20.02 3.81 0.59
C THR A 189 18.67 4.54 0.52
N ASP A 190 17.74 3.99 -0.27
CA ASP A 190 16.34 4.39 -0.35
C ASP A 190 15.64 4.23 1.01
N ALA A 191 14.50 4.88 1.16
CA ALA A 191 13.64 4.73 2.32
C ALA A 191 12.22 4.29 1.92
N PHE A 192 11.55 3.62 2.86
CA PHE A 192 10.10 3.47 2.83
C PHE A 192 9.44 4.43 3.81
N ILE A 193 8.34 5.00 3.33
CA ILE A 193 7.37 5.71 4.16
C ILE A 193 6.08 4.90 4.11
N SER A 194 5.62 4.43 5.26
CA SER A 194 4.38 3.67 5.40
C SER A 194 3.41 4.43 6.29
N PHE A 195 2.14 4.48 5.91
CA PHE A 195 1.11 5.13 6.70
C PHE A 195 -0.24 4.45 6.51
N SER A 196 -1.15 4.64 7.47
CA SER A 196 -2.47 4.00 7.43
C SER A 196 -3.60 4.90 7.92
N PHE A 197 -4.80 4.58 7.46
CA PHE A 197 -6.05 5.23 7.83
C PHE A 197 -7.10 4.18 8.18
N ASN A 198 -8.03 4.52 9.09
CA ASN A 198 -9.23 3.72 9.24
C ASN A 198 -10.06 3.87 7.96
N PHE A 199 -10.49 2.74 7.39
CA PHE A 199 -11.25 2.77 6.14
C PHE A 199 -12.60 3.47 6.31
N ASN A 200 -13.21 3.35 7.48
CA ASN A 200 -14.46 4.05 7.80
C ASN A 200 -14.34 5.59 7.73
N ASP A 201 -13.17 6.16 8.02
CA ASP A 201 -12.97 7.61 7.87
C ASP A 201 -13.03 8.00 6.38
N ILE A 202 -12.43 7.18 5.51
CA ILE A 202 -12.48 7.37 4.06
C ILE A 202 -13.90 7.19 3.51
N VAL A 203 -14.59 6.12 3.92
CA VAL A 203 -16.00 5.88 3.55
C VAL A 203 -16.87 7.07 3.97
N SER A 204 -16.70 7.56 5.19
CA SER A 204 -17.47 8.69 5.71
C SER A 204 -17.25 9.97 4.92
N VAL A 205 -15.99 10.27 4.55
CA VAL A 205 -15.64 11.46 3.78
C VAL A 205 -16.20 11.37 2.35
N LEU A 206 -16.01 10.24 1.65
CA LEU A 206 -16.55 10.05 0.30
C LEU A 206 -18.08 10.08 0.27
N SER A 207 -18.73 9.48 1.28
CA SER A 207 -20.19 9.47 1.41
C SER A 207 -20.76 10.90 1.56
N SER A 208 -20.03 11.79 2.24
CA SER A 208 -20.43 13.20 2.35
C SER A 208 -20.38 13.96 1.01
N ASN A 209 -19.65 13.43 0.02
CA ASN A 209 -19.63 13.88 -1.38
C ASN A 209 -20.57 13.08 -2.29
N GLY A 210 -21.37 12.17 -1.74
CA GLY A 210 -22.33 11.36 -2.50
C GLY A 210 -21.71 10.13 -3.17
N ILE A 211 -20.48 9.75 -2.82
CA ILE A 211 -19.79 8.56 -3.32
C ILE A 211 -19.85 7.48 -2.25
N SER A 212 -20.48 6.35 -2.56
CA SER A 212 -20.55 5.20 -1.65
C SER A 212 -19.50 4.18 -2.06
N ILE A 213 -18.63 3.81 -1.13
CA ILE A 213 -17.64 2.76 -1.31
C ILE A 213 -17.73 1.74 -0.17
N ASP A 214 -17.22 0.55 -0.42
CA ASP A 214 -16.96 -0.52 0.54
C ASP A 214 -15.65 -1.25 0.16
N GLN A 215 -15.25 -2.26 0.92
CA GLN A 215 -14.01 -2.99 0.67
C GLN A 215 -13.96 -3.71 -0.68
N SER A 216 -15.09 -3.93 -1.35
CA SER A 216 -15.13 -4.54 -2.68
C SER A 216 -15.10 -3.52 -3.82
N THR A 217 -15.23 -2.23 -3.47
CA THR A 217 -15.34 -1.15 -4.45
C THR A 217 -14.01 -0.98 -5.19
N PRO A 218 -14.02 -1.08 -6.53
CA PRO A 218 -12.80 -0.87 -7.31
C PRO A 218 -12.43 0.61 -7.31
N ILE A 219 -11.17 0.91 -7.01
CA ILE A 219 -10.60 2.26 -6.87
C ILE A 219 -9.34 2.37 -7.72
N ASN A 220 -9.13 3.52 -8.36
CA ASN A 220 -7.84 3.87 -8.96
C ASN A 220 -7.08 4.85 -8.08
N TYR A 221 -5.76 4.75 -8.09
CA TYR A 221 -4.88 5.63 -7.32
C TYR A 221 -3.97 6.46 -8.23
N VAL A 222 -3.59 7.63 -7.72
CA VAL A 222 -2.48 8.46 -8.23
C VAL A 222 -1.60 8.80 -7.04
N MET A 223 -0.31 8.44 -7.08
CA MET A 223 0.64 8.80 -6.03
C MET A 223 1.54 9.95 -6.49
N ALA A 224 1.76 10.93 -5.62
CA ALA A 224 2.61 12.07 -5.92
C ALA A 224 3.21 12.67 -4.65
N THR A 225 4.38 13.28 -4.77
CA THR A 225 4.96 14.11 -3.70
C THR A 225 4.80 15.59 -4.02
N ALA A 226 4.87 16.41 -2.97
CA ALA A 226 4.76 17.86 -3.12
C ALA A 226 5.51 18.64 -2.05
N THR A 227 5.91 19.85 -2.42
CA THR A 227 6.44 20.85 -1.49
C THR A 227 5.35 21.68 -0.80
N GLN A 228 4.10 21.60 -1.29
CA GLN A 228 2.97 22.43 -0.86
C GLN A 228 1.70 21.58 -0.75
N ASN A 229 0.74 22.04 0.06
CA ASN A 229 -0.42 21.24 0.44
C ASN A 229 -1.56 21.30 -0.59
N ASN A 230 -1.42 22.12 -1.63
CA ASN A 230 -2.50 22.46 -2.56
C ASN A 230 -2.22 22.06 -4.03
N SER A 231 -1.11 21.36 -4.30
CA SER A 231 -0.70 20.96 -5.64
C SER A 231 0.19 19.72 -5.61
N LEU A 232 0.16 18.90 -6.66
CA LEU A 232 1.08 17.77 -6.88
C LEU A 232 2.27 18.26 -7.71
N ASN A 233 3.32 18.78 -7.06
CA ASN A 233 4.30 19.64 -7.72
C ASN A 233 5.77 19.21 -7.60
N MET A 234 6.05 18.09 -6.94
CA MET A 234 7.41 17.58 -6.84
C MET A 234 7.62 16.45 -7.84
N ASP A 235 6.85 15.39 -7.67
CA ASP A 235 6.97 14.15 -8.43
C ASP A 235 5.63 13.41 -8.53
N LEU A 236 5.44 12.62 -9.59
CA LEU A 236 4.23 11.89 -9.94
C LEU A 236 4.57 10.45 -10.35
N ASN A 237 4.16 9.49 -9.52
CA ASN A 237 4.51 8.09 -9.72
C ASN A 237 4.07 7.54 -11.09
N GLY A 238 4.94 6.75 -11.70
CA GLY A 238 4.66 6.01 -12.93
C GLY A 238 4.75 6.84 -14.22
N VAL A 239 5.21 8.09 -14.11
CA VAL A 239 5.37 9.01 -15.24
C VAL A 239 6.68 9.75 -15.10
N ASN A 240 7.51 9.78 -16.15
CA ASN A 240 8.68 10.66 -16.17
C ASN A 240 8.26 12.14 -16.21
N GLY A 241 8.16 12.76 -15.03
CA GLY A 241 7.76 14.13 -14.80
C GLY A 241 6.25 14.34 -14.99
N GLY A 242 5.88 15.37 -15.75
CA GLY A 242 4.47 15.59 -16.11
C GLY A 242 3.60 16.24 -15.04
N THR A 243 4.15 16.70 -13.92
CA THR A 243 3.42 17.46 -12.88
C THR A 243 2.78 18.76 -13.40
N ASP A 244 3.32 19.35 -14.47
CA ASP A 244 2.75 20.50 -15.21
C ASP A 244 2.01 20.09 -16.51
N SER A 245 1.80 18.80 -16.75
CA SER A 245 1.18 18.31 -18.00
C SER A 245 -0.30 18.69 -18.10
N THR A 246 -0.74 18.99 -19.32
CA THR A 246 -2.15 19.20 -19.66
C THR A 246 -2.88 17.90 -20.02
N LEU A 247 -2.17 16.78 -20.07
CA LEU A 247 -2.77 15.46 -20.27
C LEU A 247 -3.46 14.99 -19.00
N THR A 248 -4.43 14.10 -19.16
CA THR A 248 -5.06 13.42 -18.03
C THR A 248 -4.09 12.45 -17.36
N PHE A 249 -4.35 12.08 -16.10
CA PHE A 249 -3.56 11.06 -15.39
C PHE A 249 -3.52 9.74 -16.16
N SER A 250 -4.66 9.33 -16.74
CA SER A 250 -4.73 8.10 -17.54
C SER A 250 -3.91 8.19 -18.82
N GLU A 251 -3.93 9.32 -19.53
CA GLU A 251 -3.11 9.54 -20.73
C GLU A 251 -1.61 9.55 -20.43
N LEU A 252 -1.23 9.98 -19.22
CA LEU A 252 0.15 9.93 -18.76
C LEU A 252 0.57 8.53 -18.30
N GLY A 253 -0.38 7.66 -17.95
CA GLY A 253 -0.11 6.42 -17.25
C GLY A 253 0.13 6.60 -15.74
N ALA A 254 -0.25 7.75 -15.18
CA ALA A 254 -0.17 8.06 -13.75
C ALA A 254 -1.30 7.43 -12.92
N THR A 255 -2.31 6.87 -13.57
CA THR A 255 -3.42 6.17 -12.90
C THR A 255 -3.06 4.71 -12.72
N SER A 256 -3.14 4.22 -11.49
CA SER A 256 -2.89 2.81 -11.18
C SER A 256 -3.88 1.90 -11.91
N ASP A 257 -3.57 0.61 -11.99
CA ASP A 257 -4.59 -0.41 -12.23
C ASP A 257 -5.64 -0.36 -11.11
N THR A 258 -6.85 -0.80 -11.43
CA THR A 258 -7.96 -0.76 -10.47
C THR A 258 -7.75 -1.78 -9.37
N PHE A 259 -8.04 -1.36 -8.15
CA PHE A 259 -7.81 -2.14 -6.95
C PHE A 259 -9.03 -2.06 -6.03
N SER A 260 -9.48 -3.22 -5.54
CA SER A 260 -10.45 -3.28 -4.45
C SER A 260 -9.72 -3.59 -3.15
N PRO A 261 -10.06 -2.97 -2.01
CA PRO A 261 -9.46 -3.28 -0.72
C PRO A 261 -9.45 -4.78 -0.36
N ASP A 262 -10.53 -5.51 -0.68
CA ASP A 262 -10.62 -6.97 -0.48
C ASP A 262 -9.82 -7.81 -1.49
N GLY A 263 -9.33 -7.18 -2.57
CA GLY A 263 -8.47 -7.79 -3.58
C GLY A 263 -7.01 -7.94 -3.13
N VAL A 264 -6.64 -7.39 -1.97
CA VAL A 264 -5.34 -7.60 -1.32
C VAL A 264 -5.31 -8.97 -0.69
N PRO A 265 -4.39 -9.87 -1.09
CA PRO A 265 -4.19 -11.10 -0.35
C PRO A 265 -3.77 -10.75 1.08
N GLU A 266 -4.61 -11.09 2.05
CA GLU A 266 -4.24 -10.90 3.45
C GLU A 266 -2.93 -11.64 3.78
N PRO A 267 -2.04 -11.04 4.59
CA PRO A 267 -0.79 -11.64 5.07
C PRO A 267 -0.88 -13.13 5.48
N ALA A 268 -2.01 -13.55 6.05
CA ALA A 268 -2.21 -14.91 6.56
C ALA A 268 -2.40 -15.96 5.46
N VAL A 269 -2.95 -15.59 4.29
CA VAL A 269 -3.21 -16.53 3.18
C VAL A 269 -1.89 -17.08 2.62
N VAL A 270 -0.85 -16.25 2.56
CA VAL A 270 0.49 -16.63 2.11
C VAL A 270 1.15 -17.59 3.10
N ALA A 271 1.02 -17.36 4.40
CA ALA A 271 1.57 -18.22 5.45
C ALA A 271 0.89 -19.62 5.51
N LEU A 272 -0.41 -19.70 5.22
CA LEU A 272 -1.18 -20.95 5.23
C LEU A 272 -0.79 -21.89 4.09
N LEU A 273 -0.50 -21.35 2.89
CA LEU A 273 -0.04 -22.15 1.76
C LEU A 273 1.34 -22.79 2.03
N GLY A 274 2.24 -22.08 2.70
CA GLY A 274 3.56 -22.59 3.09
C GLY A 274 3.51 -23.71 4.14
N THR A 275 2.64 -23.57 5.14
CA THR A 275 2.53 -24.56 6.24
C THR A 275 1.69 -25.79 5.88
N GLY A 276 0.61 -25.62 5.10
CA GLY A 276 -0.21 -26.73 4.61
C GLY A 276 0.56 -27.72 3.73
N GLY A 277 1.49 -27.22 2.90
CA GLY A 277 2.40 -28.04 2.11
C GLY A 277 3.33 -28.91 2.96
N LEU A 278 3.81 -28.38 4.09
CA LEU A 278 4.72 -29.09 5.01
C LEU A 278 4.01 -30.25 5.74
N VAL A 279 2.78 -30.03 6.20
CA VAL A 279 1.97 -31.06 6.88
C VAL A 279 1.60 -32.22 5.94
N LEU A 280 1.28 -31.92 4.68
CA LEU A 280 1.06 -32.95 3.65
C LEU A 280 2.34 -33.74 3.32
N MET A 281 3.50 -33.10 3.34
CA MET A 281 4.78 -33.78 3.14
C MET A 281 5.17 -34.67 4.33
N ILE A 282 4.95 -34.21 5.57
CA ILE A 282 5.23 -34.99 6.78
C ILE A 282 4.29 -36.20 6.88
N SER A 283 2.99 -36.02 6.62
CA SER A 283 2.02 -37.13 6.63
C SER A 283 2.31 -38.19 5.55
N ARG A 284 2.77 -37.77 4.35
CA ARG A 284 3.24 -38.70 3.31
C ARG A 284 4.48 -39.48 3.73
N ARG A 285 5.47 -38.82 4.36
CA ARG A 285 6.69 -39.49 4.88
C ARG A 285 6.37 -40.49 5.99
N MET A 286 5.46 -40.16 6.90
CA MET A 286 5.06 -41.06 7.99
C MET A 286 4.33 -42.31 7.47
N LYS A 287 3.50 -42.18 6.43
CA LYS A 287 2.83 -43.33 5.80
C LYS A 287 3.83 -44.30 5.16
N GLN A 288 4.82 -43.77 4.43
CA GLN A 288 5.89 -44.58 3.82
C GLN A 288 6.79 -45.28 4.84
N SER A 289 7.06 -44.64 5.99
CA SER A 289 7.83 -45.26 7.07
C SER A 289 7.10 -46.45 7.70
N LYS A 290 5.78 -46.34 7.87
CA LYS A 290 4.96 -47.40 8.47
C LYS A 290 4.85 -48.61 7.54
N ASP A 291 4.70 -48.39 6.24
CA ASP A 291 4.66 -49.46 5.24
C ASP A 291 6.00 -50.23 5.15
N ARG A 292 7.14 -49.56 5.39
CA ARG A 292 8.46 -50.23 5.45
C ARG A 292 8.65 -51.09 6.70
N SER A 293 8.09 -50.68 7.84
CA SER A 293 8.19 -51.47 9.10
C SER A 293 7.34 -52.74 9.12
N LEU A 294 6.37 -52.88 8.21
CA LEU A 294 5.53 -54.08 8.08
C LEU A 294 6.10 -55.12 7.12
N GLN A 295 7.22 -54.82 6.48
CA GLN A 295 7.92 -55.72 5.53
C GLN A 295 9.21 -56.34 6.12
N GLN A 296 9.48 -56.13 7.40
CA GLN A 296 10.54 -56.80 8.17
C GLN A 296 9.91 -57.70 9.23
#